data_AF-A0A3D5AAW7-F1
#
_entry.id   AF-A0A3D5AAW7-F1
#
_cell.length_a   1.000
_cell.length_b   1.000
_cell.length_c   1.000
_cell.angle_alpha   90.00
_cell.angle_beta   90.00
_cell.angle_gamma   90.00
#
_symmetry.space_group_name_H-M   'P 1'
#
loop_
_entity.id
_entity.type
_entity.pdbx_description
1 polymer ?
#
loop_
_entity_poly.entity_id
_entity_poly.type
_entity_poly.pdbx_seq_one_letter_code
_entity_poly.pdbx_strand_id
1 'polypeptide(L)'
;MQSLKRLSVLFLFLISLSASAQNADSTSFEAQRMRVNKLIEDRKVKFGEYDMSLEKKTGIFGLFKSKDDMQKTIDILKNIVITDNNIFLETRRLISIKDDEKQKFQNLASEYDKQVSAYMATINKLQKENEKLKKERDNIDSSDKSTNIFLYIALGIIAVLGYLLYQNQKITKG
;
A
#
# COMPACT_ATOMS: atom_id res chain seq x y z
N MET A 1 26.13 -32.54 5.00
CA MET A 1 26.11 -32.09 3.58
C MET A 1 24.74 -32.16 2.89
N GLN A 2 23.88 -33.16 3.15
CA GLN A 2 22.54 -33.22 2.53
C GLN A 2 21.57 -32.11 2.98
N SER A 3 21.63 -31.68 4.25
CA SER A 3 20.81 -30.58 4.78
C SER A 3 21.12 -29.23 4.13
N LEU A 4 22.41 -28.92 3.89
CA LEU A 4 22.84 -27.72 3.17
C LEU A 4 22.34 -27.70 1.71
N LYS A 5 22.37 -28.86 1.02
CA LYS A 5 21.84 -28.98 -0.34
C LYS A 5 20.33 -28.75 -0.40
N ARG A 6 19.56 -29.27 0.57
CA ARG A 6 18.11 -29.04 0.67
C ARG A 6 17.78 -27.56 0.92
N LEU A 7 18.55 -26.88 1.77
CA LEU A 7 18.38 -25.46 2.04
C LEU A 7 18.71 -24.59 0.81
N SER A 8 19.73 -24.96 0.03
CA SER A 8 20.07 -24.26 -1.21
C SER A 8 18.99 -24.40 -2.29
N VAL A 9 18.33 -25.56 -2.38
CA VAL A 9 17.22 -25.78 -3.32
C VAL A 9 15.98 -24.99 -2.88
N LEU A 10 15.69 -24.91 -1.58
CA LEU A 10 14.61 -24.09 -1.04
C LEU A 10 14.85 -22.59 -1.33
N PHE A 11 16.09 -22.13 -1.17
CA PHE A 11 16.46 -20.74 -1.46
C PHE A 11 16.32 -20.40 -2.96
N LEU A 12 16.76 -21.30 -3.85
CA LEU A 12 16.53 -21.16 -5.29
C LEU A 12 15.04 -21.14 -5.66
N PHE A 13 14.22 -21.97 -5.00
CA PHE A 13 12.78 -22.01 -5.22
C PHE A 13 12.08 -20.71 -4.77
N LEU A 14 12.50 -20.13 -3.64
CA LEU A 14 11.98 -18.86 -3.13
C LEU A 14 12.37 -17.67 -4.04
N ILE A 15 13.58 -17.69 -4.62
CA ILE A 15 14.00 -16.68 -5.61
C ILE A 15 13.13 -16.76 -6.87
N SER A 16 12.84 -17.96 -7.39
CA SER A 16 11.98 -18.11 -8.56
C SER A 16 10.55 -17.63 -8.34
N LEU A 17 10.00 -17.78 -7.11
CA LEU A 17 8.66 -17.32 -6.78
C LEU A 17 8.56 -15.78 -6.67
N SER A 18 9.65 -15.14 -6.24
CA SER A 18 9.77 -13.67 -6.13
C SER A 18 9.80 -12.98 -7.50
N ALA A 19 10.45 -13.60 -8.50
CA ALA A 19 10.57 -13.06 -9.85
C ALA A 19 9.22 -13.01 -10.60
N SER A 20 8.28 -13.92 -10.28
CA SER A 20 6.96 -13.95 -10.91
C SER A 20 6.00 -12.89 -10.37
N ALA A 21 6.18 -12.43 -9.12
CA ALA A 21 5.27 -11.50 -8.46
C ALA A 21 5.50 -10.03 -8.85
N GLN A 22 6.72 -9.64 -9.24
CA GLN A 22 7.05 -8.24 -9.56
C GLN A 22 6.56 -7.77 -10.94
N ASN A 23 6.11 -8.68 -11.80
CA ASN A 23 5.83 -8.36 -13.21
C ASN A 23 4.33 -8.31 -13.56
N ALA A 24 3.43 -8.81 -12.71
CA ALA A 24 2.02 -8.96 -13.08
C ALA A 24 1.32 -7.63 -13.46
N ASP A 25 1.50 -6.56 -12.68
CA ASP A 25 0.85 -5.26 -12.97
C ASP A 25 1.53 -4.58 -14.19
N SER A 26 2.87 -4.54 -14.24
CA SER A 26 3.65 -3.92 -15.32
C SER A 26 3.52 -4.59 -16.70
N THR A 27 3.22 -5.90 -16.74
CA THR A 27 3.08 -6.64 -18.01
C THR A 27 1.88 -6.19 -18.83
N SER A 28 0.79 -5.76 -18.18
CA SER A 28 -0.44 -5.35 -18.86
C SER A 28 -0.27 -4.00 -19.57
N PHE A 29 0.31 -3.02 -18.86
CA PHE A 29 0.61 -1.69 -19.38
C PHE A 29 1.66 -1.74 -20.49
N GLU A 30 2.79 -2.43 -20.26
CA GLU A 30 3.85 -2.52 -21.27
C GLU A 30 3.40 -3.31 -22.52
N ALA A 31 2.64 -4.39 -22.36
CA ALA A 31 2.04 -5.09 -23.50
C ALA A 31 1.09 -4.19 -24.30
N GLN A 32 0.29 -3.36 -23.62
CA GLN A 32 -0.59 -2.39 -24.27
C GLN A 32 0.18 -1.29 -24.98
N ARG A 33 1.27 -0.78 -24.39
CA ARG A 33 2.16 0.21 -24.99
C ARG A 33 2.84 -0.33 -26.24
N MET A 34 3.29 -1.58 -26.22
CA MET A 34 3.85 -2.24 -27.41
C MET A 34 2.83 -2.33 -28.54
N ARG A 35 1.55 -2.63 -28.25
CA ARG A 35 0.48 -2.65 -29.27
C ARG A 35 0.29 -1.27 -29.91
N VAL A 36 0.24 -0.21 -29.10
CA VAL A 36 0.13 1.17 -29.61
C VAL A 36 1.33 1.52 -30.51
N ASN A 37 2.55 1.24 -30.05
CA ASN A 37 3.76 1.51 -30.83
C ASN A 37 3.79 0.76 -32.16
N LYS A 38 3.32 -0.50 -32.18
CA LYS A 38 3.20 -1.27 -33.41
C LYS A 38 2.26 -0.59 -34.40
N LEU A 39 1.08 -0.15 -33.95
CA LEU A 39 0.12 0.55 -34.81
C LEU A 39 0.67 1.88 -35.33
N ILE A 40 1.45 2.60 -34.53
CA ILE A 40 2.13 3.84 -34.96
C ILE A 40 3.16 3.54 -36.06
N GLU A 41 3.94 2.47 -35.93
CA GLU A 41 4.88 2.07 -36.97
C GLU A 41 4.16 1.62 -38.25
N ASP A 42 3.09 0.83 -38.13
CA ASP A 42 2.25 0.42 -39.27
C ASP A 42 1.66 1.64 -39.99
N ARG A 43 1.23 2.67 -39.24
CA ARG A 43 0.77 3.95 -39.80
C ARG A 43 1.88 4.66 -40.57
N LYS A 44 3.09 4.71 -40.02
CA LYS A 44 4.24 5.36 -40.65
C LYS A 44 4.58 4.73 -42.00
N VAL A 45 4.55 3.40 -42.08
CA VAL A 45 4.75 2.68 -43.35
C VAL A 45 3.67 3.05 -44.37
N LYS A 46 2.39 2.99 -43.98
CA LYS A 46 1.25 3.35 -44.86
C LYS A 46 1.29 4.81 -45.31
N PHE A 47 1.76 5.71 -44.45
CA PHE A 47 1.93 7.12 -44.82
C PHE A 47 3.04 7.30 -45.87
N GLY A 48 4.15 6.55 -45.75
CA GLY A 48 5.16 6.52 -46.80
C GLY A 48 4.64 5.98 -48.13
N GLU A 49 3.81 4.92 -48.10
CA GLU A 49 3.14 4.40 -49.31
C GLU A 49 2.18 5.42 -49.92
N TYR A 50 1.47 6.17 -49.09
CA TYR A 50 0.59 7.26 -49.52
C TYR A 50 1.38 8.35 -50.23
N ASP A 51 2.48 8.81 -49.65
CA ASP A 51 3.34 9.83 -50.26
C ASP A 51 3.89 9.36 -51.63
N MET A 52 4.36 8.11 -51.72
CA MET A 52 4.78 7.53 -53.00
C MET A 52 3.64 7.44 -54.02
N SER A 53 2.41 7.12 -53.57
CA SER A 53 1.23 7.09 -54.43
C SER A 53 0.82 8.49 -54.92
N LEU A 54 1.15 9.53 -54.14
CA LEU A 54 0.92 10.91 -54.54
C LEU A 54 1.82 11.36 -55.70
N GLU A 55 3.02 10.82 -55.82
CA GLU A 55 3.95 11.17 -56.89
C GLU A 55 3.76 10.34 -58.17
N LYS A 56 3.17 9.15 -58.04
CA LYS A 56 2.96 8.23 -59.15
C LYS A 56 1.99 8.80 -60.20
N LYS A 57 2.42 8.81 -61.46
CA LYS A 57 1.64 9.25 -62.63
C LYS A 57 1.76 8.21 -63.75
N THR A 58 0.71 7.41 -63.99
CA THR A 58 0.69 6.42 -65.09
C THR A 58 -0.33 6.73 -66.19
N GLY A 59 -0.95 7.92 -66.19
CA GLY A 59 -1.83 8.38 -67.26
C GLY A 59 -1.09 8.60 -68.59
N ILE A 60 -1.79 8.99 -69.66
CA ILE A 60 -1.22 9.07 -71.02
C ILE A 60 0.12 9.83 -71.01
N PHE A 61 1.22 9.08 -71.30
CA PHE A 61 2.65 9.47 -71.25
C PHE A 61 3.29 9.78 -69.88
N GLY A 62 2.70 9.36 -68.76
CA GLY A 62 3.22 9.67 -67.42
C GLY A 62 3.07 11.15 -67.01
N LEU A 63 2.35 11.94 -67.82
CA LEU A 63 2.16 13.37 -67.61
C LEU A 63 1.06 13.66 -66.57
N PHE A 64 0.09 12.75 -66.43
CA PHE A 64 -1.08 12.90 -65.56
C PHE A 64 -1.32 11.65 -64.71
N LYS A 65 -2.07 11.79 -63.61
CA LYS A 65 -2.53 10.64 -62.83
C LYS A 65 -3.69 9.94 -63.51
N SER A 66 -3.65 8.61 -63.54
CA SER A 66 -4.79 7.82 -63.98
C SER A 66 -5.86 7.72 -62.88
N LYS A 67 -7.09 7.34 -63.26
CA LYS A 67 -8.15 7.04 -62.28
C LYS A 67 -7.75 5.91 -61.32
N ASP A 68 -7.03 4.91 -61.82
CA ASP A 68 -6.53 3.78 -61.02
C ASP A 68 -5.49 4.23 -59.98
N ASP A 69 -4.56 5.13 -60.37
CA ASP A 69 -3.59 5.73 -59.42
C ASP A 69 -4.31 6.49 -58.30
N MET A 70 -5.34 7.25 -58.66
CA MET A 70 -6.14 8.01 -57.71
C MET A 70 -6.94 7.09 -56.77
N GLN A 71 -7.51 6.01 -57.30
CA GLN A 71 -8.24 5.02 -56.50
C GLN A 71 -7.31 4.36 -55.47
N LYS A 72 -6.11 3.93 -55.89
CA LYS A 72 -5.09 3.38 -54.99
C LYS A 72 -4.69 4.36 -53.90
N THR A 73 -4.49 5.63 -54.25
CA THR A 73 -4.18 6.71 -53.30
C THR A 73 -5.29 6.84 -52.24
N ILE A 74 -6.55 6.82 -52.68
CA ILE A 74 -7.73 6.91 -51.80
C ILE A 74 -7.83 5.69 -50.87
N ASP A 75 -7.55 4.49 -51.39
CA ASP A 75 -7.64 3.28 -50.58
C ASP A 75 -6.52 3.19 -49.53
N ILE A 76 -5.31 3.66 -49.86
CA ILE A 76 -4.23 3.84 -48.86
C ILE A 76 -4.67 4.85 -47.79
N LEU A 77 -5.25 5.98 -48.19
CA LEU A 77 -5.73 7.00 -47.24
C LEU A 77 -6.81 6.43 -46.29
N LYS A 78 -7.78 5.66 -46.81
CA LYS A 78 -8.76 4.96 -45.96
C LYS A 78 -8.09 4.04 -44.94
N ASN A 79 -7.08 3.28 -45.38
CA ASN A 79 -6.33 2.40 -44.49
C ASN A 79 -5.57 3.16 -43.40
N ILE A 80 -5.03 4.35 -43.71
CA ILE A 80 -4.43 5.24 -42.71
C ILE A 80 -5.48 5.67 -41.68
N VAL A 81 -6.65 6.14 -42.12
CA VAL A 81 -7.72 6.58 -41.21
C VAL A 81 -8.20 5.44 -40.29
N ILE A 82 -8.35 4.22 -40.83
CA ILE A 82 -8.69 3.04 -40.02
C ILE A 82 -7.60 2.76 -38.98
N THR A 83 -6.33 2.87 -39.37
CA THR A 83 -5.19 2.67 -38.46
C THR A 83 -5.18 3.73 -37.37
N ASP A 84 -5.46 5.00 -37.71
CA ASP A 84 -5.54 6.12 -36.77
C ASP A 84 -6.64 5.91 -35.73
N ASN A 85 -7.79 5.40 -36.15
CA ASN A 85 -8.86 5.04 -35.22
C ASN A 85 -8.43 3.91 -34.26
N ASN A 86 -7.73 2.89 -34.76
CA ASN A 86 -7.21 1.81 -33.90
C ASN A 86 -6.15 2.34 -32.92
N ILE A 87 -5.24 3.23 -33.35
CA ILE A 87 -4.27 3.89 -32.46
C ILE A 87 -5.01 4.64 -31.35
N PHE A 88 -6.07 5.39 -31.69
CA PHE A 88 -6.87 6.13 -30.72
C PHE A 88 -7.51 5.21 -29.67
N LEU A 89 -8.15 4.11 -30.11
CA LEU A 89 -8.77 3.14 -29.20
C LEU A 89 -7.75 2.49 -28.25
N GLU A 90 -6.61 2.03 -28.77
CA GLU A 90 -5.57 1.38 -27.97
C GLU A 90 -4.87 2.36 -27.03
N THR A 91 -4.72 3.63 -27.43
CA THR A 91 -4.17 4.68 -26.56
C THR A 91 -5.12 5.03 -25.43
N ARG A 92 -6.44 5.10 -25.69
CA ARG A 92 -7.44 5.29 -24.63
C ARG A 92 -7.41 4.15 -23.62
N ARG A 93 -7.28 2.91 -24.10
CA ARG A 93 -7.13 1.74 -23.24
C ARG A 93 -5.87 1.81 -22.38
N LEU A 94 -4.74 2.24 -22.96
CA LEU A 94 -3.49 2.44 -22.23
C LEU A 94 -3.63 3.48 -21.10
N ILE A 95 -4.33 4.59 -21.37
CA ILE A 95 -4.61 5.62 -20.35
C ILE A 95 -5.50 5.06 -19.24
N SER A 96 -6.56 4.33 -19.60
CA SER A 96 -7.47 3.71 -18.60
C SER A 96 -6.73 2.79 -17.64
N ILE A 97 -5.84 1.93 -18.14
CA ILE A 97 -5.03 1.04 -17.29
C ILE A 97 -4.22 1.85 -16.28
N LYS A 98 -3.60 2.95 -16.72
CA LYS A 98 -2.80 3.82 -15.85
C LYS A 98 -3.64 4.56 -14.81
N ASP A 99 -4.84 4.99 -15.19
CA ASP A 99 -5.78 5.64 -14.26
C ASP A 99 -6.29 4.65 -13.20
N ASP A 100 -6.58 3.41 -13.60
CA ASP A 100 -6.98 2.32 -12.68
C ASP A 100 -5.87 2.01 -11.67
N GLU A 101 -4.62 1.90 -12.12
CA GLU A 101 -3.44 1.74 -11.25
C GLU A 101 -3.31 2.90 -10.25
N LYS A 102 -3.43 4.14 -10.75
CA LYS A 102 -3.37 5.34 -9.89
C LYS A 102 -4.46 5.32 -8.83
N GLN A 103 -5.69 4.97 -9.19
CA GLN A 103 -6.81 4.89 -8.27
C GLN A 103 -6.59 3.79 -7.21
N LYS A 104 -6.06 2.62 -7.60
CA LYS A 104 -5.68 1.54 -6.69
C LYS A 104 -4.68 2.02 -5.64
N PHE A 105 -3.63 2.73 -6.04
CA PHE A 105 -2.64 3.29 -5.10
C PHE A 105 -3.23 4.35 -4.17
N GLN A 106 -4.10 5.24 -4.67
CA GLN A 106 -4.77 6.23 -3.84
C GLN A 106 -5.68 5.59 -2.79
N ASN A 107 -6.45 4.58 -3.19
CA ASN A 107 -7.32 3.83 -2.28
C ASN A 107 -6.49 3.10 -1.21
N LEU A 108 -5.40 2.45 -1.61
CA LEU A 108 -4.52 1.74 -0.68
C LEU A 108 -3.87 2.69 0.34
N ALA A 109 -3.41 3.86 -0.10
CA ALA A 109 -2.90 4.90 0.80
C ALA A 109 -3.96 5.38 1.79
N SER A 110 -5.18 5.64 1.31
CA SER A 110 -6.29 6.05 2.19
C SER A 110 -6.67 4.96 3.19
N GLU A 111 -6.63 3.70 2.78
CA GLU A 111 -6.90 2.56 3.65
C GLU A 111 -5.82 2.43 4.73
N TYR A 112 -4.54 2.57 4.37
CA TYR A 112 -3.45 2.59 5.34
C TYR A 112 -3.58 3.75 6.34
N ASP A 113 -3.90 4.95 5.89
CA ASP A 113 -4.10 6.10 6.78
C ASP A 113 -5.23 5.84 7.80
N LYS A 114 -6.33 5.21 7.35
CA LYS A 114 -7.42 4.81 8.25
C LYS A 114 -6.96 3.77 9.26
N GLN A 115 -6.23 2.74 8.83
CA GLN A 115 -5.70 1.70 9.71
C GLN A 115 -4.73 2.28 10.75
N VAL A 116 -3.78 3.11 10.31
CA VAL A 116 -2.83 3.80 11.20
C VAL A 116 -3.56 4.67 12.21
N SER A 117 -4.55 5.45 11.77
CA SER A 117 -5.36 6.29 12.66
C SER A 117 -6.12 5.46 13.69
N ALA A 118 -6.70 4.33 13.28
CA ALA A 118 -7.38 3.40 14.19
C ALA A 118 -6.40 2.79 15.21
N TYR A 119 -5.22 2.35 14.78
CA TYR A 119 -4.18 1.84 15.67
C TYR A 119 -3.71 2.90 16.67
N MET A 120 -3.50 4.14 16.23
CA MET A 120 -3.15 5.24 17.12
C MET A 120 -4.25 5.49 18.16
N ALA A 121 -5.53 5.43 17.77
CA ALA A 121 -6.64 5.54 18.71
C ALA A 121 -6.64 4.39 19.74
N THR A 122 -6.39 3.16 19.32
CA THR A 122 -6.26 2.00 20.22
C THR A 122 -5.07 2.14 21.16
N ILE A 123 -3.90 2.55 20.66
CA ILE A 123 -2.70 2.79 21.47
C ILE A 123 -3.00 3.84 22.53
N ASN A 124 -3.62 4.96 22.15
CA ASN A 124 -3.98 6.02 23.10
C ASN A 124 -4.97 5.53 24.17
N LYS A 125 -5.93 4.66 23.80
CA LYS A 125 -6.84 4.04 24.76
C LYS A 125 -6.08 3.14 25.74
N LEU A 126 -5.18 2.30 25.25
CA LEU A 126 -4.35 1.41 26.08
C LEU A 126 -3.40 2.20 26.99
N GLN A 127 -2.87 3.33 26.54
CA GLN A 127 -2.06 4.22 27.37
C GLN A 127 -2.87 4.82 28.51
N LYS A 128 -4.08 5.33 28.22
CA LYS A 128 -4.99 5.86 29.25
C LYS A 128 -5.40 4.79 30.27
N GLU A 129 -5.68 3.58 29.82
CA GLU A 129 -6.01 2.45 30.71
C GLU A 129 -4.80 2.07 31.57
N ASN A 130 -3.60 2.01 31.01
CA ASN A 130 -2.37 1.77 31.78
C ASN A 130 -2.11 2.85 32.83
N GLU A 131 -2.28 4.13 32.48
CA GLU A 131 -2.15 5.23 33.43
C GLU A 131 -3.18 5.14 34.56
N LYS A 132 -4.43 4.77 34.23
CA LYS A 132 -5.48 4.55 35.22
C LYS A 132 -5.11 3.41 36.17
N LEU A 133 -4.68 2.26 35.63
CA LEU A 133 -4.27 1.10 36.44
C LEU A 133 -3.06 1.42 37.33
N LYS A 134 -2.10 2.20 36.84
CA LYS A 134 -0.98 2.68 37.65
C LYS A 134 -1.44 3.57 38.80
N LYS A 135 -2.33 4.54 38.55
CA LYS A 135 -2.90 5.38 39.61
C LYS A 135 -3.69 4.56 40.63
N GLU A 136 -4.47 3.57 40.19
CA GLU A 136 -5.20 2.67 41.09
C GLU A 136 -4.25 1.85 41.96
N ARG A 137 -3.16 1.31 41.38
CA ARG A 137 -2.08 0.65 42.12
C ARG A 137 -1.44 1.55 43.17
N ASP A 138 -1.05 2.77 42.78
CA ASP A 138 -0.40 3.73 43.69
C ASP A 138 -1.33 4.15 44.84
N ASN A 139 -2.64 4.29 44.55
CA ASN A 139 -3.65 4.59 45.57
C ASN A 139 -3.85 3.43 46.55
N ILE A 140 -3.86 2.18 46.07
CA ILE A 140 -3.95 1.00 46.93
C ILE A 140 -2.71 0.91 47.83
N ASP A 141 -1.50 0.99 47.26
CA ASP A 141 -0.24 0.92 48.02
C ASP A 141 -0.12 2.03 49.08
N SER A 142 -0.60 3.24 48.78
CA SER A 142 -0.59 4.35 49.75
C SER A 142 -1.65 4.17 50.85
N SER A 143 -2.83 3.64 50.53
CA SER A 143 -3.87 3.32 51.51
C SER A 143 -3.47 2.18 52.46
N ASP A 144 -2.78 1.15 51.95
CA ASP A 144 -2.28 0.04 52.76
C ASP A 144 -1.16 0.46 53.70
N LYS A 145 -0.23 1.32 53.26
CA LYS A 145 0.79 1.90 54.15
C LYS A 145 0.18 2.76 55.25
N SER A 146 -0.78 3.60 54.89
CA SER A 146 -1.50 4.45 55.85
C SER A 146 -2.20 3.61 56.93
N THR A 147 -2.98 2.61 56.51
CA THR A 147 -3.75 1.75 57.43
C THR A 147 -2.84 0.97 58.38
N ASN A 148 -1.73 0.44 57.88
CA ASN A 148 -0.75 -0.24 58.73
C ASN A 148 -0.10 0.69 59.75
N ILE A 149 0.24 1.94 59.36
CA ILE A 149 0.81 2.93 60.29
C ILE A 149 -0.19 3.27 61.41
N PHE A 150 -1.46 3.48 61.08
CA PHE A 150 -2.49 3.74 62.09
C PHE A 150 -2.68 2.55 63.04
N LEU A 151 -2.62 1.31 62.55
CA LEU A 151 -2.67 0.11 63.38
C LEU A 151 -1.48 0.01 64.36
N TYR A 152 -0.26 0.29 63.90
CA TYR A 152 0.92 0.29 64.77
C TYR A 152 0.84 1.39 65.86
N ILE A 153 0.34 2.58 65.52
CA ILE A 153 0.12 3.66 66.50
C ILE A 153 -0.93 3.25 67.53
N ALA A 154 -2.05 2.66 67.10
CA ALA A 154 -3.11 2.19 68.00
C ALA A 154 -2.59 1.11 68.97
N LEU A 155 -1.81 0.15 68.47
CA LEU A 155 -1.14 -0.87 69.30
C LEU A 155 -0.18 -0.24 70.32
N GLY A 156 0.59 0.76 69.92
CA GLY A 156 1.48 1.51 70.81
C GLY A 156 0.73 2.20 71.94
N ILE A 157 -0.39 2.86 71.64
CA ILE A 157 -1.23 3.52 72.65
C ILE A 157 -1.80 2.50 73.65
N ILE A 158 -2.32 1.37 73.15
CA ILE A 158 -2.85 0.30 74.01
C ILE A 158 -1.76 -0.26 74.93
N ALA A 159 -0.54 -0.46 74.42
CA ALA A 159 0.59 -0.95 75.22
C ALA A 159 0.98 0.05 76.33
N VAL A 160 1.02 1.36 76.01
CA VAL A 160 1.34 2.41 77.00
C VAL A 160 0.25 2.52 78.06
N LEU A 161 -1.03 2.51 77.67
CA LEU A 161 -2.16 2.55 78.60
C LEU A 161 -2.20 1.29 79.48
N GLY A 162 -1.95 0.12 78.90
CA GLY A 162 -1.83 -1.13 79.64
C GLY A 162 -0.69 -1.10 80.67
N TYR A 163 0.46 -0.56 80.29
CA TYR A 163 1.60 -0.38 81.20
C TYR A 163 1.28 0.58 82.35
N LEU A 164 0.66 1.73 82.07
CA LEU A 164 0.28 2.71 83.10
C LEU A 164 -0.76 2.15 84.07
N LEU A 165 -1.76 1.40 83.59
CA LEU A 165 -2.75 0.74 84.45
C LEU A 165 -2.10 -0.33 85.32
N TYR A 166 -1.17 -1.12 84.78
CA TYR A 166 -0.41 -2.10 85.55
C TYR A 166 0.44 -1.43 86.66
N GLN A 167 1.07 -0.30 86.34
CA GLN A 167 1.84 0.48 87.31
C GLN A 167 0.94 1.05 88.43
N ASN A 168 -0.22 1.61 88.07
CA ASN A 168 -1.18 2.17 89.03
C ASN A 168 -1.80 1.09 89.94
N GLN A 169 -2.11 -0.11 89.43
CA GLN A 169 -2.59 -1.21 90.27
C GLN A 169 -1.54 -1.69 91.28
N LYS A 170 -0.25 -1.56 90.96
CA LYS A 170 0.85 -1.87 91.89
C LYS A 170 0.99 -0.83 93.00
N ILE A 171 0.58 0.42 92.76
CA ILE A 171 0.63 1.53 93.73
C ILE A 171 -0.58 1.50 94.67
N THR A 172 -1.75 1.03 94.23
CA THR A 172 -2.98 0.94 95.07
C THR A 172 -3.08 -0.33 95.93
N LYS A 173 -2.21 -1.34 95.73
CA LYS A 173 -2.16 -2.57 96.54
C LYS A 173 -0.96 -2.64 97.51
N GLY A 174 -0.21 -1.56 97.67
CA GLY A 174 0.79 -1.40 98.75
C GLY A 174 0.22 -0.61 99.91
#